data_AF-A0AAW7QJ67-F1
#
_entry.id   AF-A0AAW7QJ67-F1
#
_cell.length_a   1.000
_cell.length_b   1.000
_cell.length_c   1.000
_cell.angle_alpha   90.00
_cell.angle_beta   90.00
_cell.angle_gamma   90.00
#
_symmetry.space_group_name_H-M   'P 1'
#
loop_
_entity.id
_entity.type
_entity.pdbx_description
1 polymer ?
#
loop_
_entity_poly.entity_id
_entity_poly.type
_entity_poly.pdbx_seq_one_letter_code
_entity_poly.pdbx_strand_id
1 'polypeptide(L)'
;MQLFLQHKPYRVLTLSILLGIFGTTLFDLVSVLYAATFPNPELAVGLASLITSLPYVFDFIVGYVSDRASNSFKAMKLVRWLQMSLYVFFGVLTLLKPTWWVFVLVLAINFMSDIIGNYTAYLNLSSIVGW
;
A
#
# COMPACT_ATOMS: atom_id res chain seq x y z
N MET A 1 -11.77 -25.30 -4.37
CA MET A 1 -12.87 -24.35 -4.04
C MET A 1 -13.62 -24.65 -2.75
N GLN A 2 -13.53 -25.86 -2.16
CA GLN A 2 -14.25 -26.18 -0.91
C GLN A 2 -13.76 -25.39 0.31
N LEU A 3 -12.45 -25.07 0.41
CA LEU A 3 -11.91 -24.26 1.53
C LEU A 3 -12.52 -22.86 1.65
N PHE A 4 -12.78 -22.18 0.51
CA PHE A 4 -13.37 -20.84 0.50
C PHE A 4 -14.84 -20.84 0.98
N LEU A 5 -15.57 -21.91 0.67
CA LEU A 5 -16.98 -22.03 1.00
C LEU A 5 -17.23 -22.57 2.41
N GLN A 6 -16.33 -23.41 2.93
CA GLN A 6 -16.49 -24.09 4.22
C GLN A 6 -15.89 -23.31 5.40
N HIS A 7 -14.81 -22.55 5.23
CA HIS A 7 -14.13 -21.87 6.33
C HIS A 7 -14.36 -20.35 6.31
N LYS A 8 -15.27 -19.87 7.17
CA LYS A 8 -15.52 -18.43 7.40
C LYS A 8 -14.24 -17.58 7.58
N PRO A 9 -13.28 -17.94 8.45
CA PRO A 9 -12.08 -17.10 8.65
C PRO A 9 -11.21 -17.02 7.40
N TYR A 10 -11.04 -18.14 6.68
CA TYR A 10 -10.31 -18.16 5.41
C TYR A 10 -10.98 -17.27 4.36
N ARG A 11 -12.32 -17.31 4.25
CA ARG A 11 -13.07 -16.45 3.34
C ARG A 11 -12.88 -14.96 3.63
N VAL A 12 -12.98 -14.57 4.90
CA VAL A 12 -12.81 -13.17 5.32
C VAL A 12 -11.37 -12.69 5.07
N LEU A 13 -10.37 -13.54 5.35
CA LEU A 13 -8.96 -13.24 5.08
C LEU A 13 -8.73 -13.00 3.57
N THR A 14 -9.17 -13.93 2.72
CA THR A 14 -9.02 -13.83 1.26
C THR A 14 -9.72 -12.60 0.70
N LEU A 15 -10.95 -12.32 1.11
CA LEU A 15 -11.66 -11.11 0.68
C LEU A 15 -10.95 -9.84 1.13
N SER A 16 -10.40 -9.82 2.35
CA SER A 16 -9.64 -8.68 2.86
C SER A 16 -8.35 -8.45 2.08
N ILE A 17 -7.67 -9.53 1.67
CA ILE A 17 -6.46 -9.46 0.84
C ILE A 17 -6.82 -8.91 -0.54
N LEU A 18 -7.87 -9.46 -1.19
CA LEU A 18 -8.32 -9.01 -2.50
C LEU A 18 -8.71 -7.52 -2.50
N LEU A 19 -9.50 -7.09 -1.52
CA LEU A 19 -9.87 -5.68 -1.37
C LEU A 19 -8.64 -4.79 -1.12
N GLY A 20 -7.66 -5.28 -0.34
CA GLY A 20 -6.40 -4.59 -0.12
C GLY A 20 -5.63 -4.37 -1.42
N ILE A 21 -5.42 -5.43 -2.21
CA ILE A 21 -4.73 -5.38 -3.50
C ILE A 21 -5.46 -4.45 -4.49
N PHE A 22 -6.79 -4.52 -4.50
CA PHE A 22 -7.60 -3.66 -5.38
C PHE A 22 -7.45 -2.18 -5.00
N GLY A 23 -7.49 -1.88 -3.70
CA GLY A 23 -7.30 -0.53 -3.18
C GLY A 23 -5.91 0.05 -3.49
N THR A 24 -4.84 -0.72 -3.24
CA THR A 24 -3.46 -0.29 -3.54
C THR A 24 -3.28 -0.02 -5.03
N THR A 25 -3.74 -0.93 -5.89
CA THR A 25 -3.60 -0.78 -7.35
C THR A 25 -4.32 0.46 -7.86
N LEU A 26 -5.55 0.72 -7.39
CA LEU A 26 -6.28 1.92 -7.77
C LEU A 26 -5.57 3.19 -7.30
N PHE A 27 -4.99 3.16 -6.10
CA PHE A 27 -4.27 4.28 -5.53
C PHE A 27 -3.01 4.63 -6.35
N ASP A 28 -2.25 3.62 -6.78
CA ASP A 28 -1.07 3.81 -7.62
C ASP A 28 -1.46 4.39 -8.98
N LEU A 29 -2.53 3.89 -9.59
CA LEU A 29 -3.06 4.42 -10.84
C LEU A 29 -3.47 5.89 -10.70
N VAL A 30 -4.20 6.24 -9.65
CA VAL A 30 -4.61 7.63 -9.41
C VAL A 30 -3.39 8.53 -9.15
N SER A 31 -2.35 8.03 -8.49
CA SER A 31 -1.10 8.77 -8.25
C SER A 31 -0.40 9.13 -9.54
N VAL A 32 -0.28 8.17 -10.46
CA VAL A 32 0.32 8.38 -11.79
C VAL A 32 -0.56 9.29 -12.66
N LEU A 33 -1.88 9.10 -12.64
CA LEU A 33 -2.82 9.97 -13.37
C LEU A 33 -2.78 11.40 -12.85
N TYR A 34 -2.67 11.59 -11.54
CA TYR A 34 -2.49 12.91 -10.93
C TYR A 34 -1.18 13.55 -11.39
N ALA A 35 -0.08 12.80 -11.41
CA ALA A 35 1.21 13.26 -11.93
C ALA A 35 1.11 13.74 -13.39
N ALA A 36 0.33 13.04 -14.22
CA ALA A 36 0.14 13.38 -15.63
C ALA A 36 -0.62 14.70 -15.87
N THR A 37 -1.30 15.24 -14.86
CA THR A 37 -2.00 16.55 -14.97
C THR A 37 -1.09 17.76 -14.84
N PHE A 38 0.18 17.57 -14.45
CA PHE A 38 1.12 18.67 -14.23
C PHE A 38 1.65 19.27 -15.54
N PRO A 39 2.12 20.53 -15.54
CA PRO A 39 2.63 21.20 -16.73
C PRO A 39 3.79 20.47 -17.43
N ASN A 40 4.55 19.64 -16.68
CA ASN A 40 5.62 18.79 -17.20
C ASN A 40 5.31 17.31 -16.89
N PRO A 41 4.39 16.66 -17.63
CA PRO A 41 3.92 15.31 -17.33
C PRO A 41 5.04 14.27 -17.36
N GLU A 42 5.98 14.37 -18.31
CA GLU A 42 7.07 13.41 -18.48
C GLU A 42 7.94 13.30 -17.21
N LEU A 43 8.31 14.44 -16.62
CA LEU A 43 9.09 14.47 -15.39
C LEU A 43 8.28 13.97 -14.19
N ALA A 44 7.01 14.40 -14.07
CA ALA A 44 6.16 14.00 -12.95
C ALA A 44 5.84 12.50 -12.97
N VAL A 45 5.47 11.95 -14.13
CA VAL A 45 5.23 10.51 -14.30
C VAL A 45 6.51 9.71 -14.10
N GLY A 46 7.66 10.21 -14.58
CA GLY A 46 8.97 9.59 -14.32
C GLY A 46 9.28 9.51 -12.83
N LEU A 47 9.10 10.60 -12.08
CA LEU A 47 9.27 10.62 -10.63
C LEU A 47 8.30 9.70 -9.90
N ALA A 48 7.03 9.67 -10.30
CA ALA A 48 6.04 8.76 -9.74
C ALA A 48 6.45 7.29 -9.95
N SER A 49 6.91 6.94 -11.14
CA SER A 49 7.36 5.57 -11.47
C SER A 49 8.63 5.16 -10.70
N LEU A 50 9.54 6.11 -10.46
CA LEU A 50 10.71 5.87 -9.62
C LEU A 50 10.32 5.67 -8.16
N ILE A 51 9.39 6.47 -7.65
CA ILE A 51 8.88 6.36 -6.28
C ILE A 51 8.15 5.02 -6.05
N THR A 52 7.32 4.56 -7.00
CA THR A 52 6.59 3.29 -6.84
C THR A 52 7.50 2.06 -6.93
N SER A 53 8.66 2.18 -7.61
CA SER A 53 9.64 1.09 -7.68
C SER A 53 10.64 1.07 -6.52
N LEU A 54 10.79 2.19 -5.81
CA LEU A 54 11.74 2.34 -4.70
C LEU A 54 11.49 1.39 -3.51
N PRO A 55 10.24 1.11 -3.08
CA PRO A 55 9.96 0.20 -1.96
C PRO A 55 10.57 -1.19 -2.14
N TYR A 56 10.59 -1.70 -3.39
CA TYR A 56 11.12 -3.03 -3.70
C TYR A 56 12.58 -3.20 -3.31
N VAL A 57 13.36 -2.11 -3.29
CA VAL A 57 14.76 -2.13 -2.83
C VAL A 57 14.85 -2.41 -1.32
N PHE A 58 13.84 -1.99 -0.55
CA PHE A 58 13.78 -2.12 0.90
C PHE A 58 12.98 -3.33 1.38
N ASP A 59 12.40 -4.11 0.46
CA ASP A 59 11.53 -5.25 0.79
C ASP A 59 12.19 -6.28 1.71
N PHE A 60 13.50 -6.52 1.57
CA PHE A 60 14.22 -7.43 2.45
C PHE A 60 14.22 -6.95 3.93
N ILE A 61 14.30 -5.64 4.16
CA ILE A 61 14.23 -5.04 5.49
C ILE A 61 12.81 -5.19 6.03
N VAL A 62 11.82 -4.87 5.19
CA VAL A 62 10.40 -4.94 5.55
C VAL A 62 10.00 -6.37 5.93
N GLY A 63 10.43 -7.36 5.15
CA GLY A 63 10.25 -8.78 5.44
C GLY A 63 10.89 -9.17 6.78
N TYR A 64 12.16 -8.81 6.99
CA TYR A 64 12.85 -9.07 8.25
C TYR A 64 12.16 -8.49 9.49
N VAL A 65 11.63 -7.26 9.38
CA VAL A 65 10.88 -6.62 10.47
C VAL A 65 9.55 -7.34 10.71
N SER A 66 8.88 -7.80 9.65
CA SER A 66 7.59 -8.49 9.77
C SER A 66 7.68 -9.85 10.45
N ASP A 67 8.78 -10.59 10.22
CA ASP A 67 9.02 -11.88 10.87
C ASP A 67 9.23 -11.75 12.39
N ARG A 68 9.72 -10.59 12.86
CA ARG A 68 9.90 -10.31 14.29
C ARG A 68 8.62 -9.87 15.00
N ALA A 69 7.52 -9.66 14.30
CA ALA A 69 6.27 -9.22 14.90
C ALA A 69 5.62 -10.37 15.71
N SER A 70 5.77 -10.36 17.04
CA SER A 70 5.25 -11.42 17.93
C SER A 70 3.73 -11.61 17.89
N ASN A 71 2.98 -10.62 17.37
CA ASN A 71 1.54 -10.69 17.21
C ASN A 71 1.10 -10.15 15.84
N SER A 72 1.28 -10.98 14.81
CA SER A 72 1.01 -10.63 13.41
C SER A 72 -0.39 -10.06 13.21
N PHE A 73 -1.40 -10.57 13.92
CA PHE A 73 -2.78 -10.11 13.76
C PHE A 73 -3.04 -8.71 14.34
N LYS A 74 -2.43 -8.35 15.49
CA LYS A 74 -2.53 -6.99 16.05
C LYS A 74 -1.77 -5.98 15.19
N ALA A 75 -0.56 -6.32 14.77
CA ALA A 75 0.24 -5.48 13.89
C ALA A 75 -0.48 -5.21 12.57
N MET A 76 -1.03 -6.26 11.94
CA MET A 76 -1.77 -6.16 10.68
C MET A 76 -2.99 -5.24 10.77
N LYS A 77 -3.76 -5.28 11.85
CA LYS A 77 -4.88 -4.34 12.06
C LYS A 77 -4.42 -2.89 12.16
N LEU A 78 -3.37 -2.63 12.94
CA LEU A 78 -2.87 -1.27 13.17
C LEU A 78 -2.31 -0.66 11.87
N VAL A 79 -1.54 -1.45 11.13
CA VAL A 79 -0.93 -1.05 9.86
C VAL A 79 -2.01 -0.77 8.80
N ARG A 80 -3.07 -1.59 8.72
CA ARG A 80 -4.20 -1.34 7.81
C ARG A 80 -4.97 -0.06 8.15
N TRP A 81 -5.15 0.25 9.43
CA TRP A 81 -5.75 1.53 9.83
C TRP A 81 -4.88 2.73 9.45
N LEU A 82 -3.55 2.60 9.61
CA LEU A 82 -2.61 3.63 9.17
C LEU A 82 -2.67 3.80 7.65
N GLN A 83 -2.68 2.72 6.88
CA GLN A 83 -2.79 2.76 5.41
C GLN A 83 -4.09 3.45 4.96
N MET A 84 -5.21 3.12 5.59
CA MET A 84 -6.49 3.76 5.30
C MET A 84 -6.42 5.28 5.55
N SER A 85 -5.81 5.70 6.66
CA SER A 85 -5.66 7.14 6.97
C SER A 85 -4.81 7.87 5.92
N LEU A 86 -3.75 7.22 5.42
CA LEU A 86 -2.91 7.75 4.35
C LEU A 86 -3.69 7.92 3.04
N TYR A 87 -4.54 6.96 2.68
CA TYR A 87 -5.37 7.03 1.48
C TYR A 87 -6.42 8.13 1.54
N VAL A 88 -7.07 8.30 2.68
CA VAL A 88 -8.02 9.40 2.88
C VAL A 88 -7.30 10.74 2.77
N PHE A 89 -6.13 10.87 3.40
CA PHE A 89 -5.35 12.10 3.36
C PHE A 89 -4.87 12.44 1.95
N PHE A 90 -4.36 11.46 1.21
CA PHE A 90 -4.04 11.61 -0.22
C PHE A 90 -5.25 12.07 -1.03
N GLY A 91 -6.42 11.45 -0.84
CA GLY A 91 -7.63 11.83 -1.56
C GLY A 91 -7.96 13.31 -1.36
N VAL A 92 -7.90 13.80 -0.12
CA VAL A 92 -8.10 15.21 0.21
C VAL A 92 -7.05 16.10 -0.48
N LEU A 93 -5.79 15.69 -0.52
CA LEU A 93 -4.72 16.46 -1.17
C LEU A 93 -4.92 16.59 -2.68
N THR A 94 -5.41 15.54 -3.34
CA THR A 94 -5.67 15.58 -4.80
C THR A 94 -6.82 16.51 -5.18
N LEU A 95 -7.70 16.87 -4.24
CA LEU A 95 -8.76 17.88 -4.43
C LEU A 95 -8.22 19.32 -4.35
N LEU A 96 -7.02 19.52 -3.79
CA LEU A 96 -6.37 20.82 -3.76
C LEU A 96 -5.78 21.17 -5.13
N LYS A 97 -5.48 22.45 -5.34
CA LYS A 97 -4.85 22.89 -6.59
C LYS A 97 -3.51 22.15 -6.80
N PRO A 98 -3.28 21.57 -8.00
CA PRO A 98 -2.05 20.87 -8.30
C PRO A 98 -0.86 21.84 -8.23
N THR A 99 -0.02 21.62 -7.24
CA THR A 99 1.23 22.36 -7.00
C THR A 99 2.35 21.37 -6.76
N TRP A 100 3.59 21.75 -7.06
CA TRP A 100 4.75 20.88 -6.87
C TRP A 100 4.90 20.38 -5.42
N TRP A 101 4.52 21.19 -4.44
CA TRP A 101 4.51 20.77 -3.03
C TRP A 101 3.49 19.68 -2.74
N VAL A 102 2.25 19.83 -3.24
CA VAL A 102 1.22 18.80 -3.11
C VAL A 102 1.66 17.52 -3.81
N PHE A 103 2.32 17.63 -4.97
CA PHE A 103 2.85 16.50 -5.71
C PHE A 103 3.91 15.71 -4.91
N VAL A 104 4.91 16.39 -4.35
CA VAL A 104 5.94 15.73 -3.51
C VAL A 104 5.31 15.03 -2.31
N LEU A 105 4.31 15.66 -1.69
CA LEU A 105 3.62 15.10 -0.54
C LEU A 105 2.76 13.89 -0.91
N VAL A 106 2.10 13.94 -2.06
CA VAL A 106 1.39 12.81 -2.68
C VAL A 106 2.33 11.64 -2.95
N LEU A 107 3.51 11.89 -3.53
CA LEU A 107 4.53 10.86 -3.76
C LEU A 107 5.04 10.24 -2.46
N ALA A 108 5.27 11.05 -1.43
CA ALA A 108 5.70 10.56 -0.12
C ALA A 108 4.64 9.66 0.52
N ILE A 109 3.36 10.01 0.41
CA ILE A 109 2.26 9.17 0.91
C ILE A 109 2.18 7.85 0.14
N ASN A 110 2.32 7.89 -1.19
CA ASN A 110 2.33 6.70 -2.03
C ASN A 110 3.47 5.75 -1.63
N PHE A 111 4.71 6.27 -1.53
CA PHE A 111 5.87 5.51 -1.07
C PHE A 111 5.65 4.86 0.32
N MET A 112 5.10 5.61 1.28
CA MET A 112 4.82 5.09 2.63
C MET A 112 3.72 4.02 2.61
N SER A 113 2.69 4.22 1.81
CA SER A 113 1.61 3.24 1.62
C SER A 113 2.15 1.91 1.10
N ASP A 114 3.08 1.94 0.14
CA ASP A 114 3.61 0.74 -0.49
C ASP A 114 4.47 -0.07 0.47
N ILE A 115 5.31 0.59 1.27
CA ILE A 115 6.07 -0.06 2.35
C ILE A 115 5.12 -0.74 3.34
N ILE A 116 4.05 -0.05 3.73
CA ILE A 116 3.02 -0.56 4.63
C ILE A 116 2.27 -1.76 4.01
N GLY A 117 1.96 -1.68 2.72
CA GLY A 117 1.35 -2.75 1.94
C GLY A 117 2.22 -4.00 1.92
N ASN A 118 3.50 -3.84 1.58
CA ASN A 118 4.48 -4.92 1.54
C ASN A 118 4.67 -5.56 2.92
N TYR A 119 4.77 -4.75 3.98
CA TYR A 119 4.81 -5.24 5.37
C TYR A 119 3.61 -6.11 5.72
N THR A 120 2.41 -5.69 5.29
CA THR A 120 1.19 -6.46 5.50
C THR A 120 1.19 -7.77 4.71
N ALA A 121 1.74 -7.77 3.49
CA ALA A 121 1.88 -8.98 2.68
C ALA A 121 2.81 -10.00 3.35
N TYR A 122 3.97 -9.58 3.85
CA TYR A 122 4.89 -10.46 4.56
C TYR A 122 4.33 -10.97 5.89
N LEU A 123 3.62 -10.13 6.66
CA LEU A 123 2.90 -10.55 7.87
C LEU A 123 1.84 -11.63 7.58
N ASN A 124 1.14 -11.54 6.44
CA ASN A 124 0.19 -12.58 6.03
C ASN A 124 0.92 -13.89 5.75
N LEU A 125 2.06 -13.83 5.06
CA LEU A 125 2.87 -15.01 4.76
C LEU A 125 3.35 -15.71 6.04
N SER A 126 3.89 -14.96 7.01
CA SER A 126 4.37 -15.52 8.27
C SER A 126 3.24 -16.17 9.09
N SER A 127 2.04 -15.56 9.07
CA SER A 127 0.87 -16.11 9.78
C SER A 127 0.31 -17.41 9.21
N ILE A 128 0.55 -17.69 7.92
CA ILE A 128 0.10 -18.90 7.23
C ILE A 128 1.15 -20.02 7.36
N VAL A 129 2.44 -19.67 7.32
CA VAL A 129 3.54 -20.63 7.33
C VAL A 129 3.86 -21.15 8.73
N GLY A 130 3.50 -20.41 9.79
CA GLY A 130 3.46 -20.92 11.18
C GLY A 130 4.65 -21.79 11.57
N TRP A 131 5.83 -21.18 11.71
CA TRP A 131 6.90 -21.77 12.51
C TRP A 131 6.58 -21.63 14.00
#